data_AF-A0A5K3G1T9-F1
#
_entry.id   AF-A0A5K3G1T9-F1
#
_cell.length_a   1.000
_cell.length_b   1.000
_cell.length_c   1.000
_cell.angle_alpha   90.00
_cell.angle_beta   90.00
_cell.angle_gamma   90.00
#
_symmetry.space_group_name_H-M   'P 1'
#
loop_
_entity.id
_entity.type
_entity.pdbx_description
1 polymer ?
#
loop_
_entity_poly.entity_id
_entity_poly.type
_entity_poly.pdbx_seq_one_letter_code
_entity_poly.pdbx_strand_id
1 'polypeptide(L)'
;MIFVDPPAPAVVTVTSVSTTSVVVRVEKPTDATGIGRYEVRVDGVGTTPACTIPSGDKLECQVDGLRPGTEYKVAVNSCISGTAPAVCSEDTRASGWTRPNGEFN
;
A
#
# COMPACT_ATOMS: atom_id res chain seq x y z
N MET A 1 20.33 16.44 16.86
CA MET A 1 18.93 16.17 16.50
C MET A 1 18.91 14.82 15.83
N ILE A 2 18.31 13.81 16.46
CA ILE A 2 18.16 12.49 15.83
C ILE A 2 16.97 12.62 14.88
N PHE A 3 17.23 12.54 13.58
CA PHE A 3 16.17 12.40 12.58
C PHE A 3 15.73 10.94 12.65
N VAL A 4 14.68 10.67 13.43
CA VAL A 4 14.05 9.36 13.44
C VAL A 4 13.19 9.27 12.18
N ASP A 5 13.63 8.43 11.24
CA ASP A 5 12.74 7.97 10.18
C ASP A 5 11.54 7.24 10.81
N PRO A 6 10.32 7.45 10.31
CA PRO A 6 9.20 6.64 10.71
C PRO A 6 9.47 5.19 10.30
N PRO A 7 8.98 4.21 11.06
CA PRO A 7 9.05 2.83 10.63
C PRO A 7 8.17 2.58 9.39
N ALA A 8 8.63 1.66 8.54
CA ALA A 8 7.83 1.10 7.46
C ALA A 8 6.63 0.31 8.02
N PRO A 9 5.54 0.13 7.26
CA PRO A 9 4.42 -0.68 7.72
C PRO A 9 4.86 -2.12 8.02
N ALA A 10 4.30 -2.72 9.07
CA ALA A 10 4.71 -4.05 9.52
C ALA A 10 4.36 -5.14 8.51
N VAL A 11 3.16 -5.04 7.94
CA VAL A 11 2.64 -6.02 6.99
C VAL A 11 1.93 -5.28 5.87
N VAL A 12 2.15 -5.72 4.63
CA VAL A 12 1.36 -5.31 3.47
C VAL A 12 0.83 -6.58 2.84
N THR A 13 -0.49 -6.70 2.80
CA THR A 13 -1.20 -7.86 2.24
C THR A 13 -2.01 -7.42 1.05
N VAL A 14 -1.76 -8.02 -0.11
CA VAL A 14 -2.55 -7.76 -1.32
C VAL A 14 -3.49 -8.93 -1.54
N THR A 15 -4.78 -8.67 -1.44
CA THR A 15 -5.83 -9.68 -1.61
C THR A 15 -6.56 -9.45 -2.91
N SER A 16 -6.57 -10.42 -3.82
CA SER A 16 -7.39 -10.33 -5.03
C SER A 16 -8.86 -10.50 -4.69
N VAL A 17 -9.67 -9.48 -4.98
CA VAL A 17 -11.13 -9.59 -4.81
C VAL A 17 -11.76 -10.06 -6.12
N SER A 18 -11.30 -9.52 -7.25
CA SER A 18 -11.83 -9.79 -8.59
C SER A 18 -10.73 -10.02 -9.61
N THR A 19 -11.13 -10.27 -10.85
CA THR A 19 -10.24 -10.31 -12.03
C THR A 19 -9.58 -8.97 -12.30
N THR A 20 -10.22 -7.85 -11.92
CA THR A 20 -9.73 -6.48 -12.17
C THR A 20 -9.61 -5.64 -10.90
N SER A 21 -9.76 -6.24 -9.71
CA SER A 21 -9.78 -5.53 -8.44
C SER A 21 -9.00 -6.28 -7.37
N VAL A 22 -8.17 -5.57 -6.63
CA VAL A 22 -7.43 -6.08 -5.46
C VAL A 22 -7.61 -5.14 -4.28
N VAL A 23 -7.58 -5.68 -3.07
CA VAL A 23 -7.58 -4.92 -1.82
C VAL A 23 -6.21 -5.05 -1.19
N VAL A 24 -5.54 -3.93 -1.05
CA VAL A 24 -4.28 -3.79 -0.33
C VAL A 24 -4.61 -3.45 1.13
N ARG A 25 -4.20 -4.31 2.05
CA ARG A 25 -4.27 -4.09 3.49
C ARG A 25 -2.87 -3.80 3.98
N VAL A 26 -2.75 -2.83 4.85
CA VAL A 26 -1.51 -2.37 5.45
C VAL A 26 -1.69 -2.47 6.95
N GLU A 27 -0.68 -2.95 7.66
CA GLU A 27 -0.67 -2.97 9.11
C GLU A 27 0.34 -1.95 9.62
N LYS A 28 -0.12 -1.10 10.55
CA LYS A 28 0.74 -0.14 11.22
C LYS A 28 1.86 -0.89 11.97
N PRO A 29 3.08 -0.36 11.98
CA PRO A 29 4.14 -0.91 12.81
C PRO A 29 3.83 -0.69 14.29
N THR A 30 4.48 -1.48 15.16
CA THR A 30 4.39 -1.32 16.62
C THR A 30 4.71 0.12 17.03
N ASP A 31 5.66 0.76 16.34
CA ASP A 31 6.15 2.11 16.59
C ASP A 31 5.63 3.14 15.58
N ALA A 32 4.32 3.21 15.35
CA ALA A 32 3.71 4.16 14.38
C ALA A 32 3.65 5.63 14.84
N THR A 33 4.49 6.04 15.79
CA THR A 33 4.43 7.36 16.43
C THR A 33 4.68 8.48 15.43
N GLY A 34 3.68 9.31 15.18
CA GLY A 34 3.76 10.46 14.27
C GLY A 34 3.40 10.17 12.82
N ILE A 35 3.21 8.90 12.42
CA ILE A 35 2.73 8.58 11.08
C ILE A 35 1.33 9.17 10.91
N GLY A 36 1.15 10.03 9.91
CA GLY A 36 -0.13 10.67 9.61
C GLY A 36 -0.84 10.12 8.38
N ARG A 37 -0.08 9.47 7.49
CA ARG A 37 -0.61 8.89 6.24
C ARG A 37 0.32 7.81 5.69
N TYR A 38 -0.25 6.94 4.88
CA TYR A 38 0.42 5.87 4.15
C TYR A 38 0.15 6.05 2.66
N GLU A 39 1.17 6.00 1.84
CA GLU A 39 1.06 6.10 0.38
C GLU A 39 1.23 4.71 -0.23
N VAL A 40 0.19 4.22 -0.90
CA VAL A 40 0.19 2.94 -1.62
C VAL A 40 0.46 3.21 -3.09
N ARG A 41 1.51 2.59 -3.62
CA ARG A 41 1.92 2.63 -5.02
C ARG A 41 1.76 1.25 -5.60
N VAL A 42 1.22 1.12 -6.80
CA VAL A 42 1.08 -0.17 -7.48
C VAL A 42 1.76 -0.06 -8.84
N ASP A 43 2.84 -0.81 -9.01
CA ASP A 43 3.58 -0.93 -10.25
C ASP A 43 2.72 -1.68 -11.27
N GLY A 44 2.51 -1.07 -12.45
CA GLY A 44 1.60 -1.56 -13.48
C GLY A 44 0.21 -0.92 -13.50
N VAL A 45 -0.10 -0.05 -12.53
CA VAL A 45 -1.27 0.86 -12.58
C VAL A 45 -0.80 2.22 -13.03
N GLY A 46 -1.43 2.80 -14.05
CA GLY A 46 -1.08 4.14 -14.57
C GLY A 46 -1.31 5.28 -13.58
N THR A 47 -2.02 5.00 -12.48
CA THR A 47 -2.33 5.92 -11.39
C THR A 47 -1.45 5.60 -10.18
N THR A 48 -0.27 6.24 -10.11
CA THR A 48 0.59 6.22 -8.92
C THR A 48 0.61 7.61 -8.28
N PRO A 49 0.26 7.76 -7.00
CA PRO A 49 -0.10 6.72 -6.02
C PRO A 49 -1.46 6.09 -6.33
N ALA A 50 -1.55 4.77 -6.18
CA ALA A 50 -2.81 4.05 -6.37
C ALA A 50 -3.81 4.42 -5.28
N CYS A 51 -3.30 4.70 -4.08
CA CYS A 51 -4.12 5.11 -2.96
C CYS A 51 -3.32 5.81 -1.86
N THR A 52 -3.99 6.67 -1.11
CA THR A 52 -3.41 7.32 0.08
C THR A 52 -4.32 7.01 1.26
N ILE A 53 -3.78 6.28 2.24
CA ILE A 53 -4.52 5.84 3.41
C ILE A 53 -4.12 6.72 4.60
N PRO A 54 -5.03 7.48 5.23
CA PRO A 54 -4.70 8.23 6.44
C PRO A 54 -4.35 7.27 7.58
N SER A 55 -3.51 7.70 8.53
CA SER A 55 -3.23 6.94 9.74
C SER A 55 -4.48 6.85 10.63
N GLY A 56 -5.30 5.82 10.44
CA GLY A 56 -6.48 5.54 11.25
C GLY A 56 -6.51 4.07 11.67
N ASP A 57 -7.66 3.63 12.19
CA ASP A 57 -7.87 2.24 12.60
C ASP A 57 -7.91 1.27 11.41
N LYS A 58 -8.18 1.78 10.21
CA LYS A 58 -8.43 0.97 9.03
C LYS A 58 -7.50 1.35 7.89
N LEU A 59 -6.44 0.56 7.76
CA LEU A 59 -5.35 0.76 6.83
C LEU A 59 -5.53 -0.11 5.58
N GLU A 60 -6.63 0.04 4.86
CA GLU A 60 -6.89 -0.73 3.64
C GLU A 60 -7.29 0.16 2.48
N CYS A 61 -6.90 -0.24 1.28
CA CYS A 61 -7.32 0.41 0.05
C CYS A 61 -7.66 -0.60 -1.05
N GLN A 62 -8.74 -0.32 -1.77
CA GLN A 62 -9.10 -1.06 -2.97
C GLN A 62 -8.50 -0.40 -4.21
N VAL A 63 -7.86 -1.20 -5.04
CA VAL A 63 -7.32 -0.80 -6.33
C VAL A 63 -8.14 -1.50 -7.41
N ASP A 64 -8.83 -0.71 -8.21
CA ASP A 64 -9.66 -1.13 -9.32
C ASP A 64 -9.02 -0.80 -10.67
N GLY A 65 -9.48 -1.44 -11.74
CA GLY A 65 -8.97 -1.21 -13.11
C GLY A 65 -7.68 -1.97 -13.43
N LEU A 66 -7.42 -3.06 -12.72
CA LEU A 66 -6.29 -3.94 -12.96
C LEU A 66 -6.57 -4.93 -14.10
N ARG A 67 -5.53 -5.46 -14.72
CA ARG A 67 -5.62 -6.56 -15.69
C ARG A 67 -5.68 -7.90 -14.99
N PRO A 68 -6.51 -8.84 -15.45
CA PRO A 68 -6.57 -10.19 -14.90
C PRO A 68 -5.29 -10.99 -15.17
N GLY A 69 -4.95 -11.89 -14.23
CA GLY A 69 -3.81 -12.79 -14.35
C GLY A 69 -2.46 -12.06 -14.48
N THR A 70 -2.36 -10.84 -13.95
CA THR A 70 -1.15 -10.03 -13.98
C THR A 70 -0.59 -9.89 -12.57
N GLU A 71 0.72 -10.04 -12.43
CA GLU A 71 1.40 -9.76 -11.18
C GLU A 71 1.54 -8.25 -11.00
N TYR A 72 1.08 -7.74 -9.86
CA TYR A 72 1.20 -6.35 -9.47
C TYR A 72 2.11 -6.22 -8.25
N LYS A 73 3.04 -5.27 -8.29
CA LYS A 73 3.93 -4.97 -7.17
C LYS A 73 3.42 -3.74 -6.46
N VAL A 74 3.02 -3.91 -5.22
CA VAL A 74 2.53 -2.85 -4.35
C VAL A 74 3.67 -2.38 -3.45
N ALA A 75 3.88 -1.08 -3.34
CA ALA A 75 4.86 -0.46 -2.46
C ALA A 75 4.14 0.53 -1.54
N VAL A 76 4.36 0.44 -0.23
CA VAL A 76 3.67 1.26 0.76
C VAL A 76 4.67 2.03 1.60
N ASN A 77 4.60 3.36 1.56
CA ASN A 77 5.42 4.26 2.37
C ASN A 77 4.59 4.84 3.52
N SER A 78 5.20 5.03 4.68
CA SER A 78 4.56 5.74 5.81
C SER A 78 5.13 7.14 5.92
N CYS A 79 4.30 8.17 5.94
CA CYS A 79 4.74 9.55 6.07
C CYS A 79 4.21 10.19 7.36
N ILE A 80 5.10 10.87 8.07
CA ILE A 80 4.75 11.66 9.25
C ILE A 80 3.95 12.89 8.80
N SER A 81 2.87 13.19 9.52
CA SER A 81 2.13 14.44 9.35
C SER A 81 2.45 15.35 10.53
N GLY A 82 2.90 16.57 10.25
CA GLY A 82 3.30 17.54 11.27
C GLY A 82 4.79 17.86 11.31
N THR A 83 5.63 17.20 10.50
CA THR A 83 7.03 17.60 10.26
C THR A 83 7.20 18.22 8.88
N ALA A 84 7.95 19.33 8.82
CA ALA A 84 8.41 19.97 7.59
C ALA A 84 9.95 20.01 7.63
N PRO A 85 10.67 19.27 6.77
CA PRO A 85 10.20 18.52 5.60
C PRO A 85 9.41 17.25 5.97
N ALA A 86 8.54 16.81 5.05
CA ALA A 86 7.79 15.57 5.21
C ALA A 86 8.76 14.39 5.29
N VAL A 87 8.81 13.74 6.44
CA VAL A 87 9.63 12.54 6.65
C VAL A 87 8.79 11.32 6.31
N CYS A 88 9.28 10.53 5.36
CA CYS A 88 8.65 9.27 4.97
C CYS A 88 9.59 8.10 5.23
N SER A 89 9.01 6.95 5.53
CA SER A 89 9.71 5.69 5.77
C SER A 89 10.02 4.99 4.45
N GLU A 90 10.88 3.97 4.56
CA GLU A 90 11.13 3.04 3.47
C GLU A 90 9.82 2.37 3.00
N ASP A 91 9.72 2.08 1.70
CA ASP A 91 8.56 1.39 1.15
C ASP A 91 8.57 -0.09 1.52
N THR A 92 7.46 -0.57 2.09
CA THR A 92 7.22 -2.01 2.18
C THR A 92 6.60 -2.50 0.89
N ARG A 93 7.26 -3.49 0.28
CA ARG A 93 6.84 -4.07 -0.99
C ARG A 93 6.07 -5.36 -0.76
N ALA A 94 4.92 -5.48 -1.39
CA ALA A 94 4.14 -6.70 -1.49
C ALA A 94 3.86 -7.00 -2.96
N SER A 95 3.85 -8.28 -3.33
CA SER A 95 3.38 -8.71 -4.65
C SER A 95 2.00 -9.33 -4.50
N GLY A 96 1.12 -9.03 -5.47
CA GLY A 96 -0.23 -9.56 -5.51
C GLY A 96 -0.63 -9.91 -6.93
N TRP A 97 -1.27 -11.06 -7.08
CA TRP A 97 -1.78 -11.52 -8.37
C TRP A 97 -3.27 -11.22 -8.45
N THR A 98 -3.72 -10.62 -9.55
CA THR A 98 -5.16 -10.55 -9.83
C THR A 98 -5.68 -11.93 -10.20
N ARG A 99 -6.97 -12.19 -9.92
CA ARG A 99 -7.58 -13.45 -10.36
C ARG A 99 -7.41 -13.58 -11.88
N PRO A 100 -6.93 -14.74 -12.38
CA PRO A 100 -6.91 -14.98 -13.81
C PRO A 100 -8.34 -14.95 -14.35
N ASN A 101 -8.52 -14.52 -15.60
CA ASN A 101 -9.82 -14.53 -16.29
C ASN A 101 -10.26 -15.95 -16.68
N GLY A 102 -9.85 -16.95 -15.92
CA GLY A 102 -10.07 -18.36 -16.19
C GLY A 102 -11.45 -18.78 -15.71
N GLU A 103 -12.41 -18.71 -16.61
CA GLU A 103 -13.39 -19.79 -16.75
C GLU A 103 -12.58 -21.07 -16.97
N PHE A 104 -12.42 -21.89 -15.93
CA PHE A 104 -11.90 -23.24 -16.09
C PHE A 104 -12.97 -24.02 -16.88
N ASN A 105 -12.78 -24.14 -18.20
CA ASN A 105 -13.51 -25.07 -19.06
C ASN A 105 -13.04 -26.51 -18.81
#